data_AF-A0A810N593-F1
#
_entry.id   AF-A0A810N593-F1
#
_cell.length_a   1.000
_cell.length_b   1.000
_cell.length_c   1.000
_cell.angle_alpha   90.00
_cell.angle_beta   90.00
_cell.angle_gamma   90.00
#
_symmetry.space_group_name_H-M   'P 1'
#
loop_
_entity.id
_entity.type
_entity.pdbx_description
1 polymer ?
#
loop_
_entity_poly.entity_id
_entity_poly.type
_entity_poly.pdbx_seq_one_letter_code
_entity_poly.pdbx_strand_id
1 'polypeptide(L)' 'MGHSMSGVGVLDKAVVILAACVDGASLAELVDRTKLPRATAHRLAQALEIHRMLVRDTQGRWRPGPGSANSPTPRPTCC' A
#
# COMPACT_ATOMS: atom_id res chain seq x y z
N MET A 1 6.18 26.41 2.85
CA MET A 1 4.81 26.35 3.40
C MET A 1 4.61 24.97 4.04
N GLY A 2 4.61 24.90 5.38
CA GLY A 2 4.13 23.74 6.16
C GLY A 2 4.91 22.42 6.09
N HIS A 3 6.18 22.36 6.51
CA HIS A 3 6.82 21.09 6.88
C HIS A 3 6.72 20.87 8.40
N SER A 4 5.50 20.91 8.93
CA SER A 4 5.25 20.37 10.26
C SER A 4 5.25 18.85 10.11
N MET A 5 6.11 18.17 10.85
CA MET A 5 6.00 16.73 11.11
C MET A 5 4.75 16.43 11.96
N SER A 6 3.63 17.11 11.69
CA SER A 6 2.32 16.80 12.25
C SER A 6 1.95 15.41 11.75
N GLY A 7 1.48 14.54 12.64
CA GLY A 7 1.11 13.15 12.33
C GLY A 7 0.20 12.97 11.09
N VAL A 8 -0.49 14.03 10.68
CA VAL A 8 -1.27 14.09 9.43
C VAL A 8 -0.41 13.88 8.18
N GLY A 9 0.82 14.42 8.12
CA GLY A 9 1.68 14.29 6.94
C GLY A 9 2.26 12.89 6.75
N VAL A 10 2.39 12.10 7.82
CA VAL A 10 2.78 10.68 7.73
C VAL A 10 1.57 9.80 7.41
N LEU A 11 0.39 10.15 7.94
CA LEU A 11 -0.86 9.48 7.58
C LEU A 11 -1.18 9.65 6.09
N ASP A 12 -1.05 10.87 5.55
CA ASP A 12 -1.28 11.15 4.13
C ASP A 12 -0.36 10.30 3.23
N LYS A 13 0.93 10.21 3.57
CA LYS A 13 1.88 9.35 2.87
C LYS A 13 1.52 7.86 2.97
N ALA A 14 1.05 7.41 4.13
CA ALA A 14 0.58 6.04 4.31
C ALA A 14 -0.67 5.74 3.47
N VAL A 15 -1.62 6.68 3.40
CA VAL A 15 -2.82 6.57 2.55
C VAL A 15 -2.45 6.52 1.07
N VAL A 16 -1.51 7.36 0.62
CA VAL A 16 -1.00 7.35 -0.76
C VAL A 16 -0.34 6.00 -1.10
N ILE A 17 0.45 5.42 -0.20
CA ILE A 17 1.03 4.08 -0.38
C ILE A 17 -0.06 3.01 -0.43
N LEU A 18 -1.06 3.09 0.45
CA LEU A 18 -2.17 2.14 0.46
C LEU A 18 -2.95 2.17 -0.86
N ALA A 19 -3.23 3.38 -1.38
CA ALA A 19 -3.88 3.58 -2.67
C ALA A 19 -3.02 3.05 -3.84
N ALA A 20 -1.71 3.28 -3.81
CA ALA A 20 -0.79 2.78 -4.84
C ALA A 20 -0.67 1.25 -4.84
N CYS A 21 -0.90 0.60 -3.69
CA CYS A 21 -0.86 -0.85 -3.52
C CYS A 21 -2.14 -1.56 -3.98
N VAL A 22 -3.25 -0.88 -4.31
CA VAL A 22 -4.56 -1.52 -4.57
C VAL A 22 -4.48 -2.64 -5.63
N ASP A 23 -3.75 -2.43 -6.72
CA ASP A 23 -3.54 -3.45 -7.77
C ASP A 23 -2.35 -4.42 -7.49
N GLY A 24 -1.65 -4.20 -6.38
CA GLY A 24 -0.40 -4.84 -6.01
C GLY A 24 0.81 -4.10 -6.56
N ALA A 25 1.63 -3.54 -5.67
CA ALA A 25 2.78 -2.72 -6.03
C ALA A 25 4.10 -3.29 -5.49
N SER A 26 5.15 -3.20 -6.30
CA SER A 26 6.52 -3.48 -5.85
C SER A 26 7.15 -2.23 -5.21
N LEU A 27 8.32 -2.38 -4.56
CA LEU A 27 9.00 -1.23 -3.94
C LEU A 27 9.38 -0.16 -4.98
N ALA A 28 9.76 -0.59 -6.18
CA ALA A 28 10.08 0.31 -7.28
C ALA A 28 8.83 1.08 -7.73
N GLU A 29 7.71 0.37 -7.91
CA GLU A 29 6.43 0.97 -8.28
C GLU A 29 5.93 1.97 -7.24
N LEU A 30 6.10 1.64 -5.96
CA LEU A 30 5.74 2.55 -4.88
C LEU A 30 6.57 3.82 -4.92
N VAL A 31 7.88 3.72 -5.13
CA VAL A 31 8.75 4.90 -5.23
C VAL A 31 8.37 5.76 -6.44
N ASP A 32 8.09 5.14 -7.58
CA ASP A 32 7.72 5.85 -8.81
C ASP A 32 6.36 6.55 -8.68
N ARG A 33 5.32 5.82 -8.24
CA ARG A 33 3.95 6.34 -8.09
C ARG A 33 3.81 7.36 -6.97
N THR A 34 4.47 7.14 -5.84
CA THR A 34 4.35 8.04 -4.67
C THR A 34 5.38 9.18 -4.69
N LYS A 35 6.40 9.09 -5.54
CA LYS A 35 7.57 9.99 -5.58
C LYS A 35 8.26 10.17 -4.22
N LEU A 36 8.10 9.19 -3.32
CA LEU A 36 8.73 9.19 -2.01
C LEU A 36 10.11 8.51 -2.06
N PRO A 37 11.04 8.90 -1.18
CA PRO A 37 12.31 8.18 -1.04
C PRO A 37 12.07 6.69 -0.74
N ARG A 38 12.87 5.81 -1.36
CA ARG A 38 12.80 4.35 -1.16
C ARG A 38 12.77 3.93 0.31
N ALA A 39 13.60 4.56 1.15
CA ALA A 39 13.65 4.29 2.59
C ALA A 39 12.36 4.68 3.33
N THR A 40 11.66 5.73 2.89
CA THR A 40 10.40 6.17 3.49
C THR A 40 9.24 5.30 3.03
N ALA A 41 9.17 4.99 1.73
CA ALA A 41 8.18 4.08 1.18
C ALA A 41 8.28 2.70 1.83
N HIS A 42 9.51 2.17 1.97
CA HIS A 42 9.74 0.88 2.60
C HIS A 42 9.30 0.85 4.07
N ARG A 43 9.67 1.87 4.87
CA ARG A 43 9.28 1.96 6.29
C ARG A 43 7.77 2.03 6.48
N LEU A 44 7.09 2.84 5.67
CA LEU A 44 5.62 2.94 5.73
C LEU A 44 4.94 1.65 5.28
N ALA A 45 5.42 1.03 4.20
CA ALA A 45 4.90 -0.26 3.73
C ALA A 45 5.10 -1.37 4.77
N GLN A 46 6.25 -1.42 5.43
CA GLN A 46 6.54 -2.37 6.52
C GLN A 46 5.67 -2.09 7.75
N ALA A 47 5.45 -0.83 8.12
CA ALA A 47 4.54 -0.48 9.21
C ALA A 47 3.10 -0.94 8.88
N LEU A 48 2.62 -0.67 7.67
CA LEU A 48 1.30 -1.12 7.20
C LEU A 48 1.18 -2.65 7.14
N GLU A 49 2.27 -3.36 6.84
CA GLU A 49 2.35 -4.82 6.89
C GLU A 49 2.22 -5.34 8.33
N ILE A 50 2.92 -4.73 9.30
CA ILE A 50 2.80 -5.07 10.73
C ILE A 50 1.37 -4.86 11.22
N HIS A 51 0.71 -3.78 10.78
CA HIS A 51 -0.70 -3.51 11.07
C HIS A 51 -1.69 -4.36 10.26
N ARG A 52 -1.21 -5.31 9.44
CA ARG A 52 -2.02 -6.19 8.56
C ARG A 52 -2.91 -5.47 7.54
N MET A 53 -2.62 -4.20 7.25
CA MET A 53 -3.29 -3.45 6.19
C MET A 53 -2.74 -3.81 4.81
N LEU A 54 -1.44 -4.11 4.74
CA LEU A 54 -0.78 -4.70 3.58
C LEU A 54 -0.32 -6.12 3.89
N VAL A 55 -0.26 -6.95 2.86
CA VAL A 55 0.30 -8.29 2.86
C VAL A 55 1.34 -8.34 1.75
N ARG A 56 2.51 -8.89 2.07
CA ARG A 56 3.56 -9.10 1.08
C ARG A 56 3.39 -10.47 0.42
N ASP A 57 3.25 -10.44 -0.90
CA ASP A 57 3.16 -11.63 -1.74
C ASP A 57 4.52 -12.36 -1.81
N THR A 58 4.53 -13.63 -2.24
CA THR A 58 5.77 -14.42 -2.42
C THR A 58 6.73 -13.78 -3.44
N GLN A 59 6.22 -12.90 -4.29
CA GLN A 59 6.96 -12.11 -5.26
C GLN A 59 7.52 -10.79 -4.69
N GLY A 60 7.37 -10.56 -3.38
CA GLY A 60 7.86 -9.38 -2.68
C GLY A 60 7.07 -8.10 -2.95
N ARG A 61 5.87 -8.22 -3.54
CA ARG A 61 4.94 -7.12 -3.82
C ARG A 61 3.97 -6.92 -2.65
N TRP A 62 3.67 -5.67 -2.31
CA TRP A 62 2.66 -5.35 -1.29
C TRP A 62 1.27 -5.26 -1.93
N ARG A 63 0.31 -5.91 -1.29
CA ARG A 63 -1.11 -5.92 -1.65
C ARG A 63 -1.96 -5.61 -0.42
N PRO A 64 -3.11 -4.95 -0.55
CA PRO A 64 -4.04 -4.77 0.56
C PRO A 64 -4.45 -6.12 1.14
N GLY A 65 -4.51 -6.23 2.47
CA GLY A 65 -4.96 -7.44 3.14
C GLY A 65 -6.44 -7.77 2.84
N PRO A 66 -6.88 -9.01 3.06
CA PRO A 66 -8.23 -9.51 2.73
C PRO A 66 -9.40 -8.78 3.41
N GLY A 67 -9.16 -7.78 4.27
CA GLY A 67 -10.17 -6.85 4.78
C GLY A 67 -10.55 -5.71 3.83
N SER A 68 -9.94 -5.64 2.64
CA SER A 68 -10.29 -4.71 1.56
C SER A 68 -10.74 -5.49 0.32
N ALA A 69 -11.61 -6.48 0.54
CA ALA A 69 -12.22 -7.29 -0.48
C ALA A 69 -13.19 -6.45 -1.35
N ASN A 70 -12.64 -5.66 -2.27
CA ASN A 70 -13.25 -5.49 -3.57
C ASN A 70 -12.36 -6.13 -4.64
N SER A 71 -11.97 -7.38 -4.40
CA SER A 71 -11.66 -8.26 -5.51
C SER A 71 -12.99 -8.52 -6.22
N PRO A 72 -13.14 -8.21 -7.52
CA PRO A 72 -14.26 -8.75 -8.28
C PRO A 72 -14.11 -10.26 -8.19
N THR A 73 -14.93 -10.89 -7.35
CA THR A 73 -15.07 -12.34 -7.39
C THR A 73 -15.51 -12.68 -8.80
N PRO A 74 -14.78 -13.51 -9.57
CA PRO A 74 -15.41 -14.13 -10.70
C PRO A 74 -16.53 -14.99 -10.11
N ARG A 75 -17.77 -14.52 -10.27
CA ARG A 75 -18.96 -15.33 -10.00
C ARG A 75 -18.73 -16.64 -10.78
N PRO A 76 -18.71 -17.81 -10.13
CA PRO A 76 -18.88 -19.04 -10.89
C PRO A 76 -20.27 -18.92 -11.51
N THR A 77 -20.30 -18.75 -12.83
CA THR A 77 -21.51 -18.90 -13.62
C THR A 77 -22.09 -20.26 -13.28
N CYS A 78 -23.19 -20.25 -12.54
CA CYS A 78 -24.04 -21.42 -12.44
C CYS A 78 -24.80 -21.47 -13.77
N CYS A 79 -24.49 -22.47 -14.60
CA CYS A 79 -25.37 -23.20 -15.51
C CYS A 79 -24.57 -24.34 -16.15
#